data_AF-A0A7X6UQK9-F1
#
_entry.id   AF-A0A7X6UQK9-F1
#
_cell.length_a   1.000
_cell.length_b   1.000
_cell.length_c   1.000
_cell.angle_alpha   90.00
_cell.angle_beta   90.00
_cell.angle_gamma   90.00
#
_symmetry.space_group_name_H-M   'P 1'
#
loop_
_entity.id
_entity.type
_entity.pdbx_description
1 polymer ?
#
loop_
_entity_poly.entity_id
_entity_poly.type
_entity_poly.pdbx_seq_one_letter_code
_entity_poly.pdbx_strand_id
1 'polypeptide(L)'
;MAVFGKNILENLTTGMYSDSRVMYREYVQNSCDAIDAAVNSGIIARKDTSIDISIDIEKQEIRIRDNGSGICKEDFVRVLSDIANSDKKRAVDKGFRGIGRLCGLAYCNELQFISSTVGETEASVMTWNARKMRTMLNDDCKHTADEVLDAILKTSFQPVPVDEHFFEVFMTGVTSADLLDKDIIRNYLSFEIPVPYPNKFMFNEQIYGHAKLLGVSIDEYNIFVNDEPVFKGYISRIYSGSKIHDEIRAVEFKDFYDENDRLIAWMWFGLSSLNGQIKAQGNMQRGLRLRKGNIQIGESGTLRRLFKDARGNEYFIGEVFAVHPELIPNARRDYFNENAVRDTFENQLRDYFDYLWKLCNVASDERSAYRSIKDYRESVKAYKEKAKTGFSGGVDRELMQSALEEKRQKAERAQRTLQKSMEPTDDEITVRVKSIVQTVESTRAPEPLKPLPEIPSESEKPENGKKTKPVYITDELSQYPKETRRVVGRIYDLINQNAPDVAQDLIAKIHAGLRAKKD
;
A
#
# COMPACT_ATOMS: atom_id res chain seq x y z
N MET A 1 -48.10 11.29 -11.89
CA MET A 1 -46.78 11.04 -12.52
C MET A 1 -45.76 11.87 -11.77
N ALA A 2 -44.68 11.27 -11.26
CA ALA A 2 -43.62 12.05 -10.61
C ALA A 2 -42.83 12.81 -11.68
N VAL A 3 -42.47 14.07 -11.41
CA VAL A 3 -41.64 14.89 -12.30
C VAL A 3 -40.29 15.08 -11.61
N PHE A 4 -39.22 14.67 -12.27
CA PHE A 4 -37.86 14.88 -11.78
C PHE A 4 -37.28 16.15 -12.41
N GLY A 5 -36.80 17.08 -11.58
CA GLY A 5 -36.12 18.28 -12.06
C GLY A 5 -34.70 17.98 -12.54
N LYS A 6 -34.15 18.86 -13.39
CA LYS A 6 -32.81 18.70 -14.03
C LYS A 6 -31.66 18.35 -13.06
N ASN A 7 -31.71 18.82 -11.81
CA ASN A 7 -30.67 18.60 -10.80
C ASN A 7 -30.47 17.12 -10.42
N ILE A 8 -31.41 16.23 -10.74
CA ILE A 8 -31.18 14.79 -10.55
C ILE A 8 -30.03 14.28 -11.43
N LEU A 9 -29.88 14.83 -12.65
CA LEU A 9 -28.81 14.47 -13.58
C LEU A 9 -27.44 14.93 -13.06
N GLU A 10 -27.37 16.08 -12.39
CA GLU A 10 -26.15 16.55 -11.73
C GLU A 10 -25.73 15.59 -10.61
N ASN A 11 -26.66 15.18 -9.74
CA ASN A 11 -26.38 14.21 -8.69
C ASN A 11 -25.88 12.87 -9.26
N LEU A 12 -26.45 12.41 -10.36
CA LEU A 12 -26.09 11.14 -10.99
C LEU A 12 -24.78 11.19 -11.80
N THR A 13 -24.30 12.38 -12.19
CA THR A 13 -23.10 12.55 -13.01
C THR A 13 -21.89 13.03 -12.19
N THR A 14 -22.04 14.14 -11.45
CA THR A 14 -20.95 14.77 -10.68
C THR A 14 -21.11 14.60 -9.17
N GLY A 15 -22.33 14.50 -8.65
CA GLY A 15 -22.59 14.52 -7.21
C GLY A 15 -22.19 13.26 -6.44
N MET A 16 -22.10 12.10 -7.10
CA MET A 16 -21.84 10.81 -6.43
C MET A 16 -20.36 10.48 -6.24
N TYR A 17 -19.46 11.01 -7.08
CA TYR A 17 -18.06 10.61 -7.11
C TYR A 17 -17.16 11.84 -6.95
N SER A 18 -16.29 11.82 -5.94
CA SER A 18 -15.28 12.85 -5.72
C SER A 18 -14.03 12.68 -6.59
N ASP A 19 -13.84 11.50 -7.18
CA ASP A 19 -12.70 11.15 -8.04
C ASP A 19 -13.22 10.82 -9.45
N SER A 20 -12.76 11.57 -10.46
CA SER A 20 -13.19 11.38 -11.85
C SER A 20 -12.77 10.04 -12.43
N ARG A 21 -11.68 9.44 -11.94
CA ARG A 21 -11.15 8.17 -12.45
C ARG A 21 -12.09 6.99 -12.19
N VAL A 22 -13.03 7.16 -11.26
CA VAL A 22 -14.11 6.20 -10.98
C VAL A 22 -14.87 5.83 -12.25
N MET A 23 -14.97 6.72 -13.24
CA MET A 23 -15.61 6.38 -14.50
C MET A 23 -15.01 5.17 -15.20
N TYR A 24 -13.68 5.04 -15.18
CA TYR A 24 -13.00 3.91 -15.80
C TYR A 24 -13.38 2.63 -15.09
N ARG A 25 -13.42 2.67 -13.75
CA ARG A 25 -13.90 1.54 -12.95
C ARG A 25 -15.31 1.18 -13.38
N GLU A 26 -16.26 2.11 -13.35
CA GLU A 26 -17.68 1.86 -13.70
C GLU A 26 -17.85 1.25 -15.10
N TYR A 27 -17.19 1.79 -16.12
CA TYR A 27 -17.25 1.24 -17.47
C TYR A 27 -16.61 -0.15 -17.57
N VAL A 28 -15.46 -0.37 -16.93
CA VAL A 28 -14.82 -1.70 -16.86
C VAL A 28 -15.74 -2.73 -16.19
N GLN A 29 -16.53 -2.35 -15.18
CA GLN A 29 -17.45 -3.31 -14.54
C GLN A 29 -18.58 -3.71 -15.47
N ASN A 30 -19.11 -2.75 -16.24
CA ASN A 30 -20.12 -3.05 -17.25
C ASN A 30 -19.55 -4.00 -18.30
N SER A 31 -18.32 -3.77 -18.73
CA SER A 31 -17.60 -4.67 -19.64
C SER A 31 -17.35 -6.06 -19.03
N CYS A 32 -16.99 -6.15 -17.74
CA CYS A 32 -16.88 -7.44 -17.05
C CYS A 32 -18.20 -8.22 -17.06
N ASP A 33 -19.33 -7.56 -16.77
CA ASP A 33 -20.65 -8.18 -16.80
C ASP A 33 -21.01 -8.65 -18.24
N ALA A 34 -20.70 -7.84 -19.26
CA ALA A 34 -20.93 -8.18 -20.67
C ALA A 34 -20.04 -9.35 -21.15
N ILE A 35 -18.79 -9.42 -20.68
CA ILE A 35 -17.88 -10.54 -20.93
C ILE A 35 -18.41 -11.81 -20.27
N ASP A 36 -18.82 -11.73 -19.00
CA ASP A 36 -19.38 -12.89 -18.29
C ASP A 36 -20.63 -13.41 -19.02
N ALA A 37 -21.50 -12.53 -19.51
CA ALA A 37 -22.66 -12.91 -20.33
C ALA A 37 -22.27 -13.58 -21.65
N ALA A 38 -21.26 -13.06 -22.35
CA ALA A 38 -20.79 -13.62 -23.63
C ALA A 38 -20.17 -15.00 -23.46
N VAL A 39 -19.33 -15.18 -22.44
CA VAL A 39 -18.69 -16.46 -22.11
C VAL A 39 -19.75 -17.49 -21.71
N ASN A 40 -20.70 -17.11 -20.86
CA ASN A 40 -21.77 -18.00 -20.43
C ASN A 40 -22.71 -18.42 -21.57
N SER A 41 -22.86 -17.56 -22.58
CA SER A 41 -23.66 -17.82 -23.78
C SER A 41 -22.89 -18.53 -24.90
N GLY A 42 -21.60 -18.82 -24.69
CA GLY A 42 -20.75 -19.49 -25.67
C GLY A 42 -20.38 -18.65 -26.90
N ILE A 43 -20.54 -17.32 -26.83
CA ILE A 43 -20.19 -16.39 -27.91
C ILE A 43 -18.67 -16.33 -28.10
N ILE A 44 -17.93 -16.28 -26.98
CA ILE A 44 -16.48 -16.14 -26.95
C ILE A 44 -15.88 -16.99 -25.83
N ALA A 45 -14.69 -17.55 -26.05
CA ALA A 45 -13.97 -18.24 -25.00
C ALA A 45 -13.31 -17.25 -24.04
N ARG A 46 -13.30 -17.54 -22.73
CA ARG A 46 -12.73 -16.66 -21.68
C ARG A 46 -11.30 -16.18 -21.95
N LYS A 47 -10.48 -16.98 -22.63
CA LYS A 47 -9.08 -16.62 -22.96
C LYS A 47 -8.98 -15.54 -24.05
N ASP A 48 -10.00 -15.43 -24.90
CA ASP A 48 -10.03 -14.54 -26.07
C ASP A 48 -10.77 -13.23 -25.75
N THR A 49 -11.31 -13.09 -24.54
CA THR A 49 -11.98 -11.85 -24.08
C THR A 49 -10.96 -10.75 -23.79
N SER A 50 -11.29 -9.51 -24.10
CA SER A 50 -10.51 -8.30 -23.79
C SER A 50 -11.38 -7.10 -23.43
N ILE A 51 -10.80 -6.18 -22.65
CA ILE A 51 -11.30 -4.82 -22.46
C ILE A 51 -10.14 -3.87 -22.81
N ASP A 52 -10.30 -3.12 -23.87
CA ASP A 52 -9.29 -2.25 -24.45
C ASP A 52 -9.61 -0.79 -24.15
N ILE A 53 -8.71 -0.13 -23.41
CA ILE A 53 -8.81 1.27 -23.03
C ILE A 53 -7.76 2.05 -23.84
N SER A 54 -8.21 2.90 -24.76
CA SER A 54 -7.36 3.80 -25.53
C SER A 54 -7.53 5.24 -25.04
N ILE A 55 -6.41 5.87 -24.72
CA ILE A 55 -6.32 7.25 -24.23
C ILE A 55 -5.41 8.04 -25.18
N ASP A 56 -5.97 9.06 -25.83
CA ASP A 56 -5.28 9.95 -26.76
C ASP A 56 -5.34 11.39 -26.21
N ILE A 57 -4.21 11.85 -25.66
CA ILE A 57 -4.10 13.18 -25.07
C ILE A 57 -4.13 14.31 -26.11
N GLU A 58 -3.64 14.05 -27.33
CA GLU A 58 -3.59 15.07 -28.39
C GLU A 58 -4.98 15.35 -28.94
N LYS A 59 -5.79 14.30 -29.11
CA LYS A 59 -7.18 14.41 -29.54
C LYS A 59 -8.17 14.65 -28.40
N GLN A 60 -7.70 14.52 -27.15
CA GLN A 60 -8.55 14.54 -25.95
C GLN A 60 -9.66 13.48 -26.02
N GLU A 61 -9.28 12.26 -26.41
CA GLU A 61 -10.19 11.15 -26.64
C GLU A 61 -9.92 9.99 -25.67
N ILE A 62 -10.99 9.37 -25.20
CA ILE A 62 -10.95 8.12 -24.44
C ILE A 62 -11.90 7.13 -25.12
N ARG A 63 -11.44 5.91 -25.35
CA ARG A 63 -12.24 4.79 -25.85
C ARG A 63 -12.09 3.61 -24.91
N ILE A 64 -13.20 3.04 -24.46
CA ILE A 64 -13.23 1.82 -23.64
C ILE A 64 -14.11 0.83 -24.38
N ARG A 65 -13.50 -0.24 -24.87
CA ARG A 65 -14.18 -1.22 -25.72
C ARG A 65 -13.99 -2.61 -25.16
N ASP A 66 -15.06 -3.38 -25.04
CA ASP A 66 -14.99 -4.80 -24.73
C ASP A 66 -15.43 -5.64 -25.93
N ASN A 67 -15.05 -6.92 -25.96
CA ASN A 67 -15.60 -7.90 -26.90
C ASN A 67 -16.63 -8.81 -26.21
N GLY A 68 -17.45 -8.23 -25.33
CA GLY A 68 -18.53 -8.92 -24.62
C GLY A 68 -19.76 -9.16 -25.49
N SER A 69 -20.92 -9.33 -24.85
CA SER A 69 -22.16 -9.71 -25.53
C SER A 69 -22.75 -8.61 -26.40
N GLY A 70 -22.34 -7.36 -26.16
CA GLY A 70 -23.04 -6.18 -26.66
C GLY A 70 -24.48 -6.07 -26.13
N ILE A 71 -25.21 -5.11 -26.69
CA ILE A 71 -26.64 -4.86 -26.53
C ILE A 71 -27.25 -4.81 -27.94
N CYS A 72 -28.28 -5.62 -28.18
CA CYS A 72 -28.92 -5.69 -29.50
C CYS A 72 -29.69 -4.42 -29.83
N LYS A 73 -29.88 -4.18 -31.13
CA LYS A 73 -30.53 -3.00 -31.71
C LYS A 73 -31.93 -2.75 -31.15
N GLU A 74 -32.71 -3.80 -30.89
CA GLU A 74 -34.08 -3.69 -30.37
C GLU A 74 -34.11 -3.17 -28.93
N ASP A 75 -33.12 -3.53 -28.12
CA ASP A 75 -33.04 -3.17 -26.70
C ASP A 75 -32.14 -1.96 -26.44
N PHE A 76 -31.30 -1.57 -27.40
CA PHE A 76 -30.23 -0.58 -27.22
C PHE A 76 -30.70 0.74 -26.61
N VAL A 77 -31.74 1.36 -27.19
CA VAL A 77 -32.26 2.64 -26.70
C VAL A 77 -32.89 2.46 -25.32
N ARG A 78 -33.69 1.42 -25.12
CA ARG A 78 -34.35 1.13 -23.83
C ARG A 78 -33.31 0.96 -22.73
N VAL A 79 -32.34 0.07 -22.94
CA VAL A 79 -31.32 -0.27 -21.94
C VAL A 79 -30.45 0.93 -21.56
N LEU A 80 -30.10 1.80 -22.52
CA LEU A 80 -29.22 2.94 -22.28
C LEU A 80 -29.94 4.20 -21.79
N SER A 81 -31.22 4.36 -22.11
CA SER A 81 -32.06 5.47 -21.64
C SER A 81 -32.71 5.19 -20.27
N ASP A 82 -32.78 3.92 -19.84
CA ASP A 82 -33.29 3.55 -18.51
C ASP A 82 -32.28 3.90 -17.41
N ILE A 83 -32.46 5.10 -16.82
CA ILE A 83 -31.66 5.62 -15.72
C ILE A 83 -32.21 5.09 -14.39
N ALA A 84 -31.34 4.49 -13.58
CA ALA A 84 -31.66 3.95 -12.24
C ALA A 84 -32.73 2.84 -12.19
N ASN A 85 -33.05 2.21 -13.33
CA ASN A 85 -33.94 1.06 -13.44
C ASN A 85 -33.22 -0.14 -14.06
N SER A 86 -32.27 -0.72 -13.32
CA SER A 86 -31.40 -1.80 -13.81
C SER A 86 -32.02 -3.18 -13.56
N ASP A 87 -32.14 -4.00 -14.61
CA ASP A 87 -32.63 -5.40 -14.55
C ASP A 87 -31.62 -6.39 -13.92
N LYS A 88 -30.41 -5.92 -13.60
CA LYS A 88 -29.31 -6.74 -13.07
C LYS A 88 -29.53 -7.24 -11.64
N LYS A 89 -29.05 -8.45 -11.35
CA LYS A 89 -29.14 -9.12 -10.05
C LYS A 89 -28.09 -8.56 -9.08
N ARG A 90 -28.57 -7.92 -8.01
CA ARG A 90 -27.78 -7.23 -6.97
C ARG A 90 -26.64 -8.03 -6.32
N ALA A 91 -26.72 -9.36 -6.31
CA ALA A 91 -25.71 -10.25 -5.70
C ALA A 91 -24.74 -10.90 -6.71
N VAL A 92 -25.01 -10.78 -8.02
CA VAL A 92 -24.28 -11.47 -9.09
C VAL A 92 -23.53 -10.47 -9.96
N ASP A 93 -24.21 -9.41 -10.40
CA ASP A 93 -23.65 -8.44 -11.33
C ASP A 93 -22.79 -7.41 -10.62
N LYS A 94 -21.65 -7.07 -11.24
CA LYS A 94 -20.67 -6.13 -10.68
C LYS A 94 -21.19 -4.71 -10.74
N GLY A 95 -22.00 -4.36 -11.75
CA GLY A 95 -22.65 -3.05 -11.91
C GLY A 95 -24.18 -3.15 -11.90
N PHE A 96 -24.83 -3.12 -10.72
CA PHE A 96 -26.27 -3.42 -10.59
C PHE A 96 -27.22 -2.22 -10.47
N ARG A 97 -26.73 -0.97 -10.43
CA ARG A 97 -27.56 0.22 -10.11
C ARG A 97 -28.01 1.02 -11.34
N GLY A 98 -27.42 0.80 -12.51
CA GLY A 98 -27.81 1.49 -13.76
C GLY A 98 -27.40 2.96 -13.88
N ILE A 99 -26.71 3.53 -12.87
CA ILE A 99 -26.30 4.93 -12.80
C ILE A 99 -24.85 5.19 -13.25
N GLY A 100 -23.98 4.18 -13.16
CA GLY A 100 -22.55 4.31 -13.44
C GLY A 100 -22.25 4.69 -14.89
N ARG A 101 -23.14 4.37 -15.84
CA ARG A 101 -22.95 4.68 -17.27
C ARG A 101 -22.91 6.19 -17.59
N LEU A 102 -23.51 7.04 -16.75
CA LEU A 102 -23.61 8.48 -17.03
C LEU A 102 -22.41 9.29 -16.51
N CYS A 103 -21.53 8.69 -15.72
CA CYS A 103 -20.42 9.39 -15.08
C CYS A 103 -19.50 10.11 -16.08
N GLY A 104 -19.39 9.62 -17.32
CA GLY A 104 -18.57 10.27 -18.35
C GLY A 104 -19.10 11.61 -18.85
N LEU A 105 -20.41 11.89 -18.73
CA LEU A 105 -20.98 13.16 -19.17
C LEU A 105 -20.42 14.38 -18.42
N ALA A 106 -19.88 14.17 -17.22
CA ALA A 106 -19.22 15.22 -16.45
C ALA A 106 -17.89 15.66 -17.08
N TYR A 107 -17.23 14.81 -17.87
CA TYR A 107 -15.80 14.94 -18.18
C TYR A 107 -15.47 15.03 -19.67
N CYS A 108 -16.45 15.17 -20.56
CA CYS A 108 -16.23 15.31 -22.00
C CYS A 108 -17.17 16.33 -22.67
N ASN A 109 -16.95 16.62 -23.95
CA ASN A 109 -17.89 17.40 -24.76
C ASN A 109 -18.98 16.51 -25.35
N GLU A 110 -18.61 15.30 -25.78
CA GLU A 110 -19.51 14.30 -26.31
C GLU A 110 -19.17 12.91 -25.76
N LEU A 111 -20.20 12.14 -25.45
CA LEU A 111 -20.11 10.75 -25.02
C LEU A 111 -20.93 9.90 -26.00
N GLN A 112 -20.35 8.83 -26.51
CA GLN A 112 -21.00 7.88 -27.40
C GLN A 112 -20.99 6.50 -26.76
N PHE A 113 -22.14 5.83 -26.80
CA PHE A 113 -22.23 4.39 -26.61
C PHE A 113 -22.39 3.76 -27.97
N ILE A 114 -21.60 2.75 -28.28
CA ILE A 114 -21.61 2.04 -29.55
C ILE A 114 -21.67 0.55 -29.23
N SER A 115 -22.61 -0.16 -29.84
CA SER A 115 -22.85 -1.56 -29.53
C SER A 115 -23.19 -2.35 -30.76
N SER A 116 -22.69 -3.58 -30.82
CA SER A 116 -23.01 -4.56 -31.83
C SER A 116 -23.10 -5.94 -31.19
N THR A 117 -24.00 -6.77 -31.72
CA THR A 117 -24.17 -8.16 -31.32
C THR A 117 -24.02 -9.08 -32.52
N VAL A 118 -23.68 -10.35 -32.27
CA VAL A 118 -23.50 -11.36 -33.32
C VAL A 118 -24.76 -11.45 -34.19
N GLY A 119 -24.60 -11.30 -35.50
CA GLY A 119 -25.68 -11.34 -36.49
C GLY A 119 -26.15 -9.96 -36.97
N GLU A 120 -25.72 -8.87 -36.34
CA GLU A 120 -26.06 -7.51 -36.76
C GLU A 120 -25.04 -6.97 -37.78
N THR A 121 -25.52 -6.35 -38.86
CA THR A 121 -24.66 -5.71 -39.87
C THR A 121 -24.41 -4.22 -39.61
N GLU A 122 -25.04 -3.69 -38.56
CA GLU A 122 -24.92 -2.31 -38.14
C GLU A 122 -24.77 -2.24 -36.62
N ALA A 123 -23.79 -1.48 -36.14
CA ALA A 123 -23.71 -1.13 -34.73
C ALA A 123 -24.66 0.04 -34.42
N SER A 124 -25.35 -0.06 -33.29
CA SER A 124 -26.18 1.02 -32.77
C SER A 124 -25.30 2.05 -32.04
N VAL A 125 -25.52 3.33 -32.32
CA VAL A 125 -24.75 4.46 -31.76
C VAL A 125 -25.71 5.39 -31.03
N MET A 126 -25.45 5.64 -29.74
CA MET A 126 -26.16 6.64 -28.94
C MET A 126 -25.19 7.75 -28.52
N THR A 127 -25.38 8.94 -29.09
CA THR A 127 -24.57 10.12 -28.84
C THR A 127 -25.23 11.05 -27.84
N TRP A 128 -24.46 11.48 -26.85
CA TRP A 128 -24.86 12.40 -25.79
C TRP A 128 -24.04 13.69 -25.88
N ASN A 129 -24.72 14.82 -26.05
CA ASN A 129 -24.08 16.14 -26.02
C ASN A 129 -23.87 16.63 -24.58
N ALA A 130 -22.79 16.16 -23.95
CA ALA A 130 -22.41 16.49 -22.58
C ALA A 130 -22.21 18.00 -22.36
N ARG A 131 -21.68 18.71 -23.35
CA ARG A 131 -21.54 20.18 -23.30
C ARG A 131 -22.91 20.87 -23.17
N LYS A 132 -23.88 20.49 -24.01
CA LYS A 132 -25.24 21.02 -23.97
C LYS A 132 -25.94 20.67 -22.66
N MET A 133 -25.75 19.45 -22.16
CA MET A 133 -26.26 19.04 -20.85
C MET A 133 -25.79 20.01 -19.76
N ARG A 134 -24.48 20.27 -19.67
CA ARG A 134 -23.92 21.20 -18.67
C ARG A 134 -24.48 22.62 -18.83
N THR A 135 -24.67 23.10 -20.06
CA THR A 135 -25.30 24.41 -20.29
C THR A 135 -26.73 24.46 -19.76
N MET A 136 -27.54 23.42 -20.02
CA MET A 136 -28.94 23.37 -19.56
C MET A 136 -29.04 23.17 -18.05
N LEU A 137 -28.11 22.43 -17.43
CA LEU A 137 -28.05 22.28 -15.98
C LEU A 137 -27.73 23.61 -15.27
N ASN A 138 -26.86 24.43 -15.88
CA ASN A 138 -26.40 25.70 -15.29
C ASN A 138 -27.25 26.93 -15.66
N ASP A 139 -28.24 26.81 -16.53
CA ASP A 139 -29.12 27.93 -16.85
C ASP A 139 -30.16 28.20 -15.74
N ASP A 140 -30.77 29.38 -15.75
CA ASP A 140 -31.83 29.74 -14.78
C ASP A 140 -33.20 29.15 -15.15
N CYS A 141 -33.29 28.41 -16.27
CA CYS A 141 -34.53 27.83 -16.75
C CYS A 141 -34.89 26.58 -15.94
N LYS A 142 -36.19 26.41 -15.69
CA LYS A 142 -36.73 25.17 -15.12
C LYS A 142 -36.87 24.13 -16.23
N HIS A 143 -35.93 23.19 -16.28
CA HIS A 143 -36.03 21.99 -17.10
C HIS A 143 -36.37 20.79 -16.23
N THR A 144 -37.19 19.90 -16.77
CA THR A 144 -37.32 18.53 -16.31
C THR A 144 -36.10 17.71 -16.75
N ALA A 145 -35.84 16.57 -16.09
CA ALA A 145 -34.78 15.66 -16.52
C ALA A 145 -35.01 15.17 -17.96
N ASP A 146 -36.25 14.82 -18.29
CA ASP A 146 -36.64 14.32 -19.62
C ASP A 146 -36.37 15.36 -20.73
N GLU A 147 -36.73 16.63 -20.51
CA GLU A 147 -36.44 17.72 -21.46
C GLU A 147 -34.94 17.88 -21.71
N VAL A 148 -34.10 17.70 -20.68
CA VAL A 148 -32.64 17.75 -20.85
C VAL A 148 -32.16 16.53 -21.64
N LEU A 149 -32.64 15.33 -21.32
CA LEU A 149 -32.25 14.08 -22.00
C LEU A 149 -32.61 14.12 -23.49
N ASP A 150 -33.85 14.46 -23.82
CA ASP A 150 -34.33 14.59 -25.20
C ASP A 150 -33.52 15.62 -26.00
N ALA A 151 -33.07 16.70 -25.33
CA ALA A 151 -32.32 17.75 -25.98
C ALA A 151 -30.86 17.36 -26.31
N ILE A 152 -30.29 16.37 -25.62
CA ILE A 152 -28.87 16.00 -25.74
C ILE A 152 -28.64 14.66 -26.43
N LEU A 153 -29.66 13.82 -26.50
CA LEU A 153 -29.62 12.47 -27.05
C LEU A 153 -29.82 12.44 -28.57
N LYS A 154 -29.00 11.66 -29.25
CA LYS A 154 -29.17 11.29 -30.67
C LYS A 154 -28.82 9.82 -30.87
N THR A 155 -29.56 9.15 -31.74
CA THR A 155 -29.28 7.76 -32.13
C THR A 155 -28.94 7.70 -33.62
N SER A 156 -27.94 6.91 -33.98
CA SER A 156 -27.53 6.61 -35.35
C SER A 156 -27.04 5.17 -35.46
N PHE A 157 -26.65 4.76 -36.67
CA PHE A 157 -26.12 3.43 -36.96
C PHE A 157 -24.85 3.56 -37.79
N GLN A 158 -23.94 2.62 -37.63
CA GLN A 158 -22.72 2.52 -38.44
C GLN A 158 -22.50 1.07 -38.90
N PRO A 159 -22.02 0.84 -40.14
CA PRO A 159 -21.75 -0.52 -40.64
C PRO A 159 -20.70 -1.24 -39.79
N VAL A 160 -20.92 -2.54 -39.56
CA VAL A 160 -20.00 -3.43 -38.82
C VAL A 160 -20.04 -4.85 -39.43
N PRO A 161 -18.93 -5.60 -39.42
CA PRO A 161 -18.94 -7.03 -39.71
C PRO A 161 -19.99 -7.79 -38.89
N VAL A 162 -20.65 -8.76 -39.54
CA VAL A 162 -21.78 -9.52 -38.96
C VAL A 162 -21.40 -10.39 -37.76
N ASP A 163 -20.12 -10.75 -37.66
CA ASP A 163 -19.53 -11.55 -36.61
C ASP A 163 -18.96 -10.71 -35.46
N GLU A 164 -18.93 -9.38 -35.61
CA GLU A 164 -18.43 -8.49 -34.57
C GLU A 164 -19.44 -8.37 -33.43
N HIS A 165 -18.95 -8.39 -32.18
CA HIS A 165 -19.76 -8.18 -31.00
C HIS A 165 -18.95 -7.40 -29.97
N PHE A 166 -19.52 -6.30 -29.48
CA PHE A 166 -18.83 -5.41 -28.54
C PHE A 166 -19.80 -4.43 -27.89
N PHE A 167 -19.35 -3.86 -26.78
CA PHE A 167 -19.81 -2.56 -26.32
C PHE A 167 -18.63 -1.61 -26.22
N GLU A 168 -18.83 -0.37 -26.64
CA GLU A 168 -17.82 0.66 -26.67
C GLU A 168 -18.36 1.98 -26.11
N VAL A 169 -17.57 2.58 -25.21
CA VAL A 169 -17.74 3.93 -24.73
C VAL A 169 -16.68 4.79 -25.39
N PHE A 170 -17.11 5.80 -26.15
CA PHE A 170 -16.21 6.74 -26.80
C PHE A 170 -16.48 8.17 -26.33
N MET A 171 -15.43 8.86 -25.90
CA MET A 171 -15.49 10.19 -25.31
C MET A 171 -14.60 11.13 -26.10
N THR A 172 -15.12 12.29 -26.48
CA THR A 172 -14.36 13.31 -27.21
C THR A 172 -14.38 14.66 -26.49
N GLY A 173 -13.29 15.41 -26.64
CA GLY A 173 -13.11 16.67 -25.92
C GLY A 173 -13.11 16.47 -24.40
N VAL A 174 -12.37 15.46 -23.94
CA VAL A 174 -12.20 15.15 -22.52
C VAL A 174 -11.55 16.34 -21.80
N THR A 175 -12.19 16.81 -20.74
CA THR A 175 -11.86 18.08 -20.09
C THR A 175 -10.87 17.96 -18.93
N SER A 176 -10.67 16.74 -18.40
CA SER A 176 -9.74 16.49 -17.29
C SER A 176 -8.43 15.91 -17.80
N ALA A 177 -7.31 16.58 -17.47
CA ALA A 177 -5.98 16.13 -17.83
C ALA A 177 -5.61 14.79 -17.15
N ASP A 178 -6.02 14.58 -15.90
CA ASP A 178 -5.76 13.34 -15.16
C ASP A 178 -6.40 12.12 -15.82
N LEU A 179 -7.54 12.31 -16.52
CA LEU A 179 -8.20 11.24 -17.26
C LEU A 179 -7.47 10.90 -18.57
N LEU A 180 -6.64 11.81 -19.07
CA LEU A 180 -5.85 11.66 -20.29
C LEU A 180 -4.41 11.20 -20.02
N ASP A 181 -4.01 11.05 -18.75
CA ASP A 181 -2.69 10.54 -18.37
C ASP A 181 -2.72 9.02 -18.25
N LYS A 182 -2.14 8.34 -19.23
CA LYS A 182 -2.11 6.87 -19.31
C LYS A 182 -1.49 6.21 -18.07
N ASP A 183 -0.45 6.81 -17.48
CA ASP A 183 0.27 6.20 -16.37
C ASP A 183 -0.52 6.36 -15.07
N ILE A 184 -1.16 7.52 -14.87
CA ILE A 184 -2.09 7.73 -13.75
C ILE A 184 -3.26 6.74 -13.84
N ILE A 185 -3.87 6.57 -15.02
CA ILE A 185 -5.02 5.68 -15.19
C ILE A 185 -4.62 4.21 -15.03
N ARG A 186 -3.53 3.76 -15.65
CA ARG A 186 -3.05 2.39 -15.48
C ARG A 186 -2.74 2.08 -14.01
N ASN A 187 -2.08 3.00 -13.31
CA ASN A 187 -1.78 2.87 -11.89
C ASN A 187 -3.04 2.82 -11.02
N TYR A 188 -4.04 3.64 -11.31
CA TYR A 188 -5.35 3.58 -10.67
C TYR A 188 -6.00 2.21 -10.88
N LEU A 189 -6.13 1.77 -12.14
CA LEU A 189 -6.76 0.51 -12.49
C LEU A 189 -6.06 -0.71 -11.89
N SER A 190 -4.73 -0.67 -11.69
CA SER A 190 -3.96 -1.74 -11.07
C SER A 190 -4.41 -2.14 -9.65
N PHE A 191 -5.26 -1.36 -8.98
CA PHE A 191 -5.85 -1.75 -7.71
C PHE A 191 -7.38 -1.76 -7.69
N GLU A 192 -8.02 -1.03 -8.61
CA GLU A 192 -9.46 -0.77 -8.53
C GLU A 192 -10.31 -1.84 -9.22
N ILE A 193 -9.77 -2.47 -10.27
CA ILE A 193 -10.50 -3.39 -11.16
C ILE A 193 -9.99 -4.85 -11.05
N PRO A 194 -10.76 -5.84 -11.56
CA PRO A 194 -10.45 -7.26 -11.41
C PRO A 194 -9.39 -7.74 -12.42
N VAL A 195 -8.14 -7.35 -12.19
CA VAL A 195 -6.97 -7.75 -12.99
C VAL A 195 -6.13 -8.83 -12.28
N PRO A 196 -5.36 -9.64 -13.02
CA PRO A 196 -4.52 -10.69 -12.44
C PRO A 196 -3.32 -10.15 -11.66
N TYR A 197 -2.80 -10.96 -10.73
CA TYR A 197 -1.49 -10.69 -10.12
C TYR A 197 -0.38 -10.81 -11.17
N PRO A 198 0.63 -9.93 -11.16
CA PRO A 198 1.73 -10.03 -12.11
C PRO A 198 2.62 -11.23 -11.76
N ASN A 199 3.14 -11.94 -12.75
CA ASN A 199 4.03 -13.11 -12.55
C ASN A 199 5.27 -12.82 -11.69
N LYS A 200 5.74 -11.56 -11.68
CA LYS A 200 6.87 -11.11 -10.83
C LYS A 200 6.53 -11.06 -9.34
N PHE A 201 5.26 -11.13 -8.97
CA PHE A 201 4.82 -11.17 -7.58
C PHE A 201 4.80 -12.64 -7.11
N MET A 202 5.91 -13.07 -6.51
CA MET A 202 6.20 -14.47 -6.16
C MET A 202 5.19 -15.17 -5.24
N PHE A 203 4.26 -14.42 -4.64
CA PHE A 203 3.25 -14.96 -3.73
C PHE A 203 1.90 -15.21 -4.41
N ASN A 204 1.77 -14.92 -5.71
CA ASN A 204 0.52 -15.08 -6.45
C ASN A 204 -0.03 -16.52 -6.39
N GLU A 205 0.80 -17.54 -6.57
CA GLU A 205 0.41 -18.95 -6.54
C GLU A 205 -0.17 -19.35 -5.18
N GLN A 206 0.38 -18.85 -4.08
CA GLN A 206 -0.12 -19.11 -2.73
C GLN A 206 -1.52 -18.50 -2.54
N ILE A 207 -1.73 -17.28 -3.06
CA ILE A 207 -3.03 -16.59 -2.98
C ILE A 207 -4.09 -17.34 -3.79
N TYR A 208 -3.78 -17.72 -5.04
CA TYR A 208 -4.69 -18.53 -5.84
C TYR A 208 -4.95 -19.91 -5.22
N GLY A 209 -3.91 -20.52 -4.63
CA GLY A 209 -4.01 -21.79 -3.92
C GLY A 209 -4.99 -21.71 -2.75
N HIS A 210 -4.89 -20.67 -1.91
CA HIS A 210 -5.80 -20.47 -0.78
C HIS A 210 -7.25 -20.23 -1.24
N ALA A 211 -7.46 -19.38 -2.24
CA ALA A 211 -8.79 -19.16 -2.82
C ALA A 211 -9.40 -20.49 -3.33
N LYS A 212 -8.60 -21.32 -4.00
CA LYS A 212 -9.04 -22.64 -4.47
C LYS A 212 -9.40 -23.59 -3.33
N LEU A 213 -8.64 -23.59 -2.22
CA LEU A 213 -8.94 -24.40 -1.03
C LEU A 213 -10.29 -24.03 -0.40
N LEU A 214 -10.62 -22.74 -0.39
CA LEU A 214 -11.90 -22.23 0.08
C LEU A 214 -13.06 -22.44 -0.91
N GLY A 215 -12.78 -22.94 -2.12
CA GLY A 215 -13.78 -23.10 -3.18
C GLY A 215 -14.29 -21.76 -3.74
N VAL A 216 -13.50 -20.69 -3.65
CA VAL A 216 -13.85 -19.36 -4.17
C VAL A 216 -12.99 -19.00 -5.38
N SER A 217 -13.57 -18.30 -6.34
CA SER A 217 -12.84 -17.75 -7.49
C SER A 217 -12.38 -16.32 -7.23
N ILE A 218 -11.25 -15.96 -7.84
CA ILE A 218 -10.83 -14.57 -7.99
C ILE A 218 -11.12 -14.19 -9.44
N ASP A 219 -12.17 -13.39 -9.66
CA ASP A 219 -12.55 -12.98 -11.01
C ASP A 219 -11.46 -12.10 -11.64
N GLU A 220 -11.01 -12.45 -12.83
CA GLU A 220 -9.93 -11.76 -13.54
C GLU A 220 -10.25 -11.62 -15.04
N TYR A 221 -9.83 -10.50 -15.62
CA TYR A 221 -10.12 -10.12 -17.00
C TYR A 221 -8.85 -9.58 -17.68
N ASN A 222 -8.75 -9.78 -18.99
CA ASN A 222 -7.68 -9.22 -19.81
C ASN A 222 -8.01 -7.76 -20.11
N ILE A 223 -7.28 -6.83 -19.51
CA ILE A 223 -7.56 -5.40 -19.62
C ILE A 223 -6.30 -4.69 -20.05
N PHE A 224 -6.41 -3.84 -21.07
CA PHE A 224 -5.29 -3.15 -21.69
C PHE A 224 -5.51 -1.64 -21.63
N VAL A 225 -4.44 -0.88 -21.35
CA VAL A 225 -4.42 0.58 -21.47
C VAL A 225 -3.36 0.93 -22.51
N ASN A 226 -3.79 1.46 -23.67
CA ASN A 226 -2.94 1.73 -24.84
C ASN A 226 -2.06 0.52 -25.18
N ASP A 227 -2.70 -0.65 -25.39
CA ASP A 227 -2.07 -1.94 -25.70
C ASP A 227 -1.16 -2.53 -24.61
N GLU A 228 -1.01 -1.87 -23.46
CA GLU A 228 -0.26 -2.40 -22.32
C GLU A 228 -1.19 -3.14 -21.35
N PRO A 229 -0.92 -4.43 -21.02
CA PRO A 229 -1.74 -5.18 -20.08
C PRO A 229 -1.67 -4.59 -18.66
N VAL A 230 -2.82 -4.51 -18.01
CA VAL A 230 -2.94 -4.09 -16.62
C VAL A 230 -2.88 -5.31 -15.71
N PHE A 231 -1.98 -5.26 -14.72
CA PHE A 231 -1.87 -6.24 -13.65
C PHE A 231 -2.07 -5.56 -12.30
N LYS A 232 -2.34 -6.36 -11.26
CA LYS A 232 -2.35 -5.81 -9.90
C LYS A 232 -1.02 -5.16 -9.56
N GLY A 233 -1.06 -4.00 -8.90
CA GLY A 233 0.13 -3.22 -8.55
C GLY A 233 1.00 -3.79 -7.41
N TYR A 234 0.87 -5.09 -7.07
CA TYR A 234 1.62 -5.69 -5.97
C TYR A 234 3.08 -5.98 -6.34
N ILE A 235 3.97 -5.57 -5.45
CA ILE A 235 5.40 -5.86 -5.48
C ILE A 235 5.88 -6.23 -4.08
N SER A 236 6.91 -7.08 -3.98
CA SER A 236 7.43 -7.52 -2.69
C SER A 236 8.36 -6.49 -2.03
N ARG A 237 8.96 -5.57 -2.77
CA ARG A 237 9.89 -4.57 -2.21
C ARG A 237 9.13 -3.38 -1.61
N ILE A 238 9.58 -2.94 -0.44
CA ILE A 238 9.08 -1.76 0.27
C ILE A 238 10.15 -0.67 0.19
N TYR A 239 9.78 0.49 -0.35
CA TYR A 239 10.70 1.60 -0.58
C TYR A 239 10.57 2.71 0.46
N SER A 240 11.68 3.40 0.70
CA SER A 240 11.74 4.71 1.35
C SER A 240 12.50 5.67 0.43
N GLY A 241 11.77 6.53 -0.26
CA GLY A 241 12.30 7.27 -1.41
C GLY A 241 12.69 6.30 -2.53
N SER A 242 13.94 6.36 -2.99
CA SER A 242 14.49 5.46 -4.03
C SER A 242 15.15 4.19 -3.48
N LYS A 243 15.29 4.05 -2.16
CA LYS A 243 16.00 2.92 -1.54
C LYS A 243 15.03 1.85 -1.07
N ILE A 244 15.41 0.59 -1.24
CA ILE A 244 14.71 -0.54 -0.62
C ILE A 244 14.92 -0.44 0.89
N HIS A 245 13.83 -0.30 1.61
CA HIS A 245 13.79 -0.16 3.05
C HIS A 245 13.49 -1.48 3.75
N ASP A 246 12.57 -2.26 3.16
CA ASP A 246 12.20 -3.61 3.59
C ASP A 246 11.64 -4.41 2.40
N GLU A 247 11.24 -5.64 2.63
CA GLU A 247 10.58 -6.49 1.64
C GLU A 247 9.64 -7.50 2.33
N ILE A 248 8.62 -7.91 1.59
CA ILE A 248 7.72 -9.00 1.95
C ILE A 248 8.46 -10.32 1.72
N ARG A 249 8.49 -11.15 2.75
CA ARG A 249 9.20 -12.44 2.76
C ARG A 249 8.27 -13.64 2.87
N ALA A 250 7.06 -13.43 3.34
CA ALA A 250 6.00 -14.45 3.40
C ALA A 250 4.63 -13.79 3.21
N VAL A 251 3.62 -14.61 2.92
CA VAL A 251 2.22 -14.24 2.99
C VAL A 251 1.50 -15.15 3.97
N GLU A 252 0.52 -14.60 4.68
CA GLU A 252 -0.34 -15.32 5.61
C GLU A 252 -1.80 -15.11 5.23
N PHE A 253 -2.64 -16.04 5.68
CA PHE A 253 -4.06 -16.08 5.35
C PHE A 253 -4.92 -16.10 6.61
N LYS A 254 -6.11 -15.50 6.52
CA LYS A 254 -7.11 -15.56 7.58
C LYS A 254 -8.50 -15.60 6.98
N ASP A 255 -9.29 -16.56 7.44
CA ASP A 255 -10.67 -16.77 7.02
C ASP A 255 -11.63 -16.31 8.12
N PHE A 256 -12.77 -15.79 7.71
CA PHE A 256 -13.81 -15.23 8.57
C PHE A 256 -15.14 -15.90 8.23
N TYR A 257 -15.76 -16.54 9.22
CA TYR A 257 -16.99 -17.32 9.06
C TYR A 257 -18.10 -16.76 9.93
N ASP A 258 -19.35 -16.92 9.52
CA ASP A 258 -20.50 -16.61 10.38
C ASP A 258 -20.77 -17.74 11.39
N GLU A 259 -21.80 -17.57 12.21
CA GLU A 259 -22.25 -18.55 13.20
C GLU A 259 -22.75 -19.88 12.59
N ASN A 260 -22.99 -19.93 11.27
CA ASN A 260 -23.43 -21.10 10.52
C ASN A 260 -22.30 -21.72 9.68
N ASP A 261 -21.04 -21.42 10.01
CA ASP A 261 -19.84 -21.86 9.28
C ASP A 261 -19.80 -21.42 7.80
N ARG A 262 -20.54 -20.36 7.44
CA ARG A 262 -20.50 -19.80 6.09
C ARG A 262 -19.40 -18.77 5.99
N LEU A 263 -18.56 -18.90 4.96
CA LEU A 263 -17.47 -17.96 4.70
C LEU A 263 -18.04 -16.55 4.46
N ILE A 264 -17.66 -15.62 5.32
CA ILE A 264 -17.99 -14.20 5.20
C ILE A 264 -16.99 -13.52 4.27
N ALA A 265 -15.72 -13.70 4.59
CA ALA A 265 -14.58 -13.11 3.91
C ALA A 265 -13.34 -13.97 4.15
N TRP A 266 -12.32 -13.75 3.33
CA TRP A 266 -10.97 -14.24 3.60
C TRP A 266 -9.99 -13.12 3.30
N MET A 267 -8.81 -13.18 3.89
CA MET A 267 -7.76 -12.22 3.63
C MET A 267 -6.41 -12.87 3.46
N TRP A 268 -5.57 -12.21 2.68
CA TRP A 268 -4.14 -12.46 2.66
C TRP A 268 -3.40 -11.18 3.03
N PHE A 269 -2.24 -11.32 3.67
CA PHE A 269 -1.38 -10.18 3.99
C PHE A 269 0.09 -10.60 3.95
N GLY A 270 0.93 -9.67 3.52
CA GLY A 270 2.38 -9.87 3.45
C GLY A 270 3.06 -9.61 4.80
N LEU A 271 3.98 -10.49 5.16
CA LEU A 271 4.89 -10.31 6.29
C LEU A 271 6.22 -9.75 5.80
N SER A 272 6.57 -8.57 6.31
CA SER A 272 7.91 -7.98 6.21
C SER A 272 8.61 -8.05 7.57
N SER A 273 9.74 -7.36 7.73
CA SER A 273 10.29 -7.15 9.07
C SER A 273 9.45 -6.19 9.91
N LEU A 274 8.35 -5.63 9.37
CA LEU A 274 7.45 -4.67 10.02
C LEU A 274 8.19 -3.44 10.56
N ASN A 275 9.25 -3.02 9.86
CA ASN A 275 10.14 -1.93 10.27
C ASN A 275 9.51 -0.54 10.10
N GLY A 276 8.39 -0.28 10.76
CA GLY A 276 7.66 0.99 10.64
C GLY A 276 6.68 1.01 9.46
N GLN A 277 5.90 2.09 9.39
CA GLN A 277 4.87 2.27 8.38
C GLN A 277 5.46 2.36 6.97
N ILE A 278 4.83 1.65 6.04
CA ILE A 278 5.05 1.74 4.61
C ILE A 278 4.58 3.13 4.13
N LYS A 279 5.52 3.92 3.60
CA LYS A 279 5.25 5.27 3.12
C LYS A 279 4.60 5.25 1.76
N ALA A 280 3.80 6.27 1.47
CA ALA A 280 3.05 6.35 0.21
C ALA A 280 3.94 6.38 -1.02
N GLN A 281 5.00 7.17 -0.95
CA GLN A 281 5.96 7.35 -2.03
C GLN A 281 6.63 6.01 -2.36
N GLY A 282 6.47 5.56 -3.60
CA GLY A 282 7.05 4.29 -4.09
C GLY A 282 6.34 3.01 -3.63
N ASN A 283 5.25 3.10 -2.84
CA ASN A 283 4.51 1.93 -2.36
C ASN A 283 3.00 2.11 -2.51
N MET A 284 2.51 1.92 -3.74
CA MET A 284 1.09 1.97 -4.06
C MET A 284 0.30 0.79 -3.48
N GLN A 285 0.98 -0.33 -3.28
CA GLN A 285 0.45 -1.57 -2.71
C GLN A 285 0.24 -1.52 -1.18
N ARG A 286 0.60 -0.41 -0.53
CA ARG A 286 0.48 -0.27 0.93
C ARG A 286 -0.98 -0.37 1.39
N GLY A 287 -1.18 -0.93 2.57
CA GLY A 287 -2.49 -1.09 3.19
C GLY A 287 -3.14 -2.43 2.89
N LEU A 288 -4.09 -2.80 3.75
CA LEU A 288 -5.04 -3.87 3.47
C LEU A 288 -6.21 -3.29 2.68
N ARG A 289 -6.49 -3.88 1.52
CA ARG A 289 -7.53 -3.41 0.60
C ARG A 289 -8.78 -4.28 0.68
N LEU A 290 -9.94 -3.65 0.82
CA LEU A 290 -11.22 -4.36 0.82
C LEU A 290 -11.70 -4.62 -0.61
N ARG A 291 -12.14 -5.85 -0.91
CA ARG A 291 -12.63 -6.25 -2.23
C ARG A 291 -13.97 -6.97 -2.17
N LYS A 292 -14.75 -6.84 -3.24
CA LYS A 292 -15.94 -7.66 -3.55
C LYS A 292 -15.98 -7.94 -5.06
N GLY A 293 -16.00 -9.22 -5.44
CA GLY A 293 -15.88 -9.63 -6.86
C GLY A 293 -14.56 -9.19 -7.50
N ASN A 294 -13.47 -9.25 -6.72
CA ASN A 294 -12.13 -8.73 -7.04
C ASN A 294 -12.05 -7.23 -7.41
N ILE A 295 -13.12 -6.46 -7.22
CA ILE A 295 -13.14 -5.00 -7.36
C ILE A 295 -12.89 -4.35 -6.00
N GLN A 296 -12.13 -3.25 -5.98
CA GLN A 296 -11.89 -2.45 -4.77
C GLN A 296 -13.20 -1.85 -4.22
N ILE A 297 -13.35 -1.89 -2.90
CA ILE A 297 -14.38 -1.15 -2.16
C ILE A 297 -13.73 0.01 -1.41
N GLY A 298 -14.20 1.23 -1.69
CA GLY A 298 -13.56 2.47 -1.25
C GLY A 298 -12.14 2.62 -1.79
N GLU A 299 -11.20 3.00 -0.94
CA GLU A 299 -9.81 3.27 -1.30
C GLU A 299 -8.83 2.36 -0.53
N SER A 300 -7.52 2.54 -0.72
CA SER A 300 -6.47 1.81 0.01
C SER A 300 -6.55 1.94 1.53
N GLY A 301 -7.21 2.98 2.02
CA GLY A 301 -7.38 3.28 3.45
C GLY A 301 -8.73 2.86 4.03
N THR A 302 -9.64 2.22 3.27
CA THR A 302 -11.01 1.92 3.72
C THR A 302 -11.04 1.22 5.08
N LEU A 303 -10.13 0.25 5.28
CA LEU A 303 -10.08 -0.59 6.46
C LEU A 303 -9.37 0.05 7.67
N ARG A 304 -8.76 1.24 7.52
CA ARG A 304 -8.13 1.98 8.63
C ARG A 304 -9.08 2.19 9.81
N ARG A 305 -10.37 2.38 9.52
CA ARG A 305 -11.43 2.60 10.52
C ARG A 305 -11.63 1.43 11.47
N LEU A 306 -11.17 0.23 11.10
CA LEU A 306 -11.32 -0.99 11.90
C LEU A 306 -10.08 -1.29 12.75
N PHE A 307 -8.98 -0.56 12.57
CA PHE A 307 -7.84 -0.64 13.48
C PHE A 307 -8.05 0.29 14.68
N LYS A 308 -7.64 -0.13 15.89
CA LYS A 308 -7.56 0.77 17.05
C LYS A 308 -6.66 1.98 16.79
N ASP A 309 -5.54 1.74 16.11
CA ASP A 309 -4.67 2.79 15.57
C ASP A 309 -4.69 2.69 14.06
N ALA A 310 -5.28 3.69 13.39
CA ALA A 310 -5.42 3.73 11.93
C ALA A 310 -4.11 3.48 11.18
N ARG A 311 -2.96 3.82 11.79
CA ARG A 311 -1.61 3.62 11.24
C ARG A 311 -1.25 2.14 11.08
N GLY A 312 -1.94 1.24 11.77
CA GLY A 312 -1.74 -0.21 11.69
C GLY A 312 -1.91 -0.73 10.26
N ASN A 313 -2.86 -0.18 9.50
CA ASN A 313 -3.08 -0.55 8.11
C ASN A 313 -1.81 -0.36 7.25
N GLU A 314 -1.04 0.71 7.50
CA GLU A 314 0.17 1.03 6.73
C GLU A 314 1.39 0.16 7.08
N TYR A 315 1.29 -0.80 8.01
CA TYR A 315 2.37 -1.77 8.22
C TYR A 315 2.31 -2.94 7.25
N PHE A 316 1.18 -3.13 6.57
CA PHE A 316 0.90 -4.31 5.77
C PHE A 316 0.66 -3.97 4.31
N ILE A 317 0.77 -5.00 3.47
CA ILE A 317 0.19 -5.05 2.14
C ILE A 317 -0.75 -6.27 2.14
N GLY A 318 -1.90 -6.19 1.50
CA GLY A 318 -2.81 -7.33 1.46
C GLY A 318 -4.18 -6.98 0.92
N GLU A 319 -5.05 -7.99 0.88
CA GLU A 319 -6.44 -7.84 0.46
C GLU A 319 -7.36 -8.65 1.36
N VAL A 320 -8.53 -8.07 1.65
CA VAL A 320 -9.67 -8.73 2.29
C VAL A 320 -10.74 -8.91 1.23
N PHE A 321 -11.00 -10.15 0.84
CA PHE A 321 -12.04 -10.52 -0.11
C PHE A 321 -13.34 -10.83 0.62
N ALA A 322 -14.30 -9.91 0.57
CA ALA A 322 -15.65 -10.15 1.02
C ALA A 322 -16.38 -11.07 0.04
N VAL A 323 -16.85 -12.23 0.51
CA VAL A 323 -17.51 -13.24 -0.33
C VAL A 323 -18.99 -13.38 -0.02
N HIS A 324 -19.42 -13.11 1.22
CA HIS A 324 -20.83 -13.27 1.61
C HIS A 324 -21.77 -12.42 0.73
N PRO A 325 -22.91 -12.97 0.25
CA PRO A 325 -23.85 -12.23 -0.60
C PRO A 325 -24.49 -11.02 0.09
N GLU A 326 -24.69 -11.06 1.41
CA GLU A 326 -25.22 -9.93 2.19
C GLU A 326 -24.21 -8.76 2.36
N LEU A 327 -22.92 -8.95 2.03
CA LEU A 327 -21.95 -7.84 1.98
C LEU A 327 -22.12 -7.07 0.66
N ILE A 328 -23.21 -6.32 0.58
CA ILE A 328 -23.65 -5.57 -0.60
C ILE A 328 -23.03 -4.16 -0.57
N PRO A 329 -22.25 -3.74 -1.58
CA PRO A 329 -21.74 -2.38 -1.65
C PRO A 329 -22.85 -1.31 -1.66
N ASN A 330 -22.56 -0.17 -1.05
CA ASN A 330 -23.44 1.00 -1.05
C ASN A 330 -23.39 1.76 -2.39
N ALA A 331 -24.09 2.89 -2.50
CA ALA A 331 -24.26 3.63 -3.77
C ALA A 331 -22.95 4.14 -4.35
N ARG A 332 -22.08 4.64 -3.49
CA ARG A 332 -20.76 5.18 -3.85
C ARG A 332 -19.72 4.08 -4.01
N ARG A 333 -20.06 2.85 -3.64
CA ARG A 333 -19.15 1.69 -3.57
C ARG A 333 -17.94 1.95 -2.66
N ASP A 334 -18.08 2.87 -1.71
CA ASP A 334 -17.02 3.20 -0.76
C ASP A 334 -17.05 2.30 0.49
N TYR A 335 -18.15 1.58 0.70
CA TYR A 335 -18.30 0.58 1.75
C TYR A 335 -19.52 -0.34 1.51
N PHE A 336 -19.85 -1.19 2.49
CA PHE A 336 -21.06 -2.04 2.49
C PHE A 336 -22.27 -1.36 3.14
N ASN A 337 -23.47 -1.74 2.73
CA ASN A 337 -24.73 -1.34 3.38
C ASN A 337 -24.84 -1.95 4.79
N GLU A 338 -25.58 -1.28 5.67
CA GLU A 338 -25.87 -1.74 7.03
C GLU A 338 -26.67 -3.05 7.02
N ASN A 339 -26.13 -4.08 7.68
CA ASN A 339 -26.82 -5.34 8.01
C ASN A 339 -26.03 -6.15 9.05
N ALA A 340 -26.64 -7.19 9.61
CA ALA A 340 -26.03 -8.02 10.66
C ALA A 340 -24.74 -8.75 10.21
N VAL A 341 -24.67 -9.18 8.94
CA VAL A 341 -23.46 -9.83 8.40
C VAL A 341 -22.29 -8.85 8.33
N ARG A 342 -22.56 -7.60 7.92
CA ARG A 342 -21.57 -6.53 7.95
C ARG A 342 -21.07 -6.27 9.37
N ASP A 343 -21.95 -6.23 10.36
CA ASP A 343 -21.54 -5.98 11.75
C ASP A 343 -20.67 -7.13 12.29
N THR A 344 -21.02 -8.37 11.96
CA THR A 344 -20.21 -9.56 12.28
C THR A 344 -18.84 -9.50 11.60
N PHE A 345 -18.82 -9.17 10.30
CA PHE A 345 -17.60 -8.98 9.53
C PHE A 345 -16.68 -7.92 10.14
N GLU A 346 -17.21 -6.76 10.53
CA GLU A 346 -16.43 -5.70 11.15
C GLU A 346 -15.85 -6.11 12.49
N ASN A 347 -16.63 -6.77 13.34
CA ASN A 347 -16.17 -7.21 14.66
C ASN A 347 -15.00 -8.20 14.54
N GLN A 348 -15.13 -9.21 13.66
CA GLN A 348 -14.03 -10.17 13.44
C GLN A 348 -12.78 -9.51 12.85
N LEU A 349 -12.94 -8.54 11.95
CA LEU A 349 -11.81 -7.77 11.43
C LEU A 349 -11.15 -6.91 12.51
N ARG A 350 -11.92 -6.25 13.38
CA ARG A 350 -11.36 -5.45 14.49
C ARG A 350 -10.53 -6.33 15.42
N ASP A 351 -11.05 -7.50 15.80
CA ASP A 351 -10.33 -8.45 16.65
C ASP A 351 -9.04 -8.94 15.98
N TYR A 352 -9.10 -9.25 14.69
CA TYR A 352 -7.91 -9.69 13.96
C TYR A 352 -6.90 -8.56 13.72
N PHE A 353 -7.36 -7.33 13.48
CA PHE A 353 -6.48 -6.17 13.31
C PHE A 353 -5.80 -5.75 14.61
N ASP A 354 -6.45 -5.96 15.75
CA ASP A 354 -5.81 -5.85 17.06
C ASP A 354 -4.68 -6.86 17.22
N TYR A 355 -4.86 -8.09 16.73
CA TYR A 355 -3.82 -9.10 16.67
C TYR A 355 -2.67 -8.67 15.74
N LEU A 356 -2.97 -8.20 14.52
CA LEU A 356 -1.94 -7.67 13.60
C LEU A 356 -1.16 -6.50 14.22
N TRP A 357 -1.82 -5.63 14.98
CA TRP A 357 -1.14 -4.56 15.71
C TRP A 357 -0.18 -5.09 16.79
N LYS A 358 -0.56 -6.16 17.50
CA LYS A 358 0.34 -6.84 18.44
C LYS A 358 1.57 -7.40 17.73
N LEU A 359 1.43 -7.97 16.53
CA LEU A 359 2.58 -8.42 15.72
C LEU A 359 3.55 -7.28 15.40
N CYS A 360 3.05 -6.08 15.09
CA CYS A 360 3.90 -4.91 14.88
C CYS A 360 4.73 -4.56 16.13
N ASN A 361 4.12 -4.66 17.32
CA ASN A 361 4.81 -4.42 18.59
C ASN A 361 5.86 -5.48 18.87
N VAL A 362 5.53 -6.77 18.68
CA VAL A 362 6.49 -7.88 18.81
C VAL A 362 7.70 -7.65 17.91
N ALA A 363 7.47 -7.35 16.63
CA ALA A 363 8.55 -7.09 15.69
C ALA A 363 9.39 -5.86 16.08
N SER A 364 8.75 -4.83 16.64
CA SER A 364 9.43 -3.63 17.14
C SER A 364 10.32 -3.90 18.35
N ASP A 365 9.82 -4.68 19.31
CA ASP A 365 10.56 -5.06 20.51
C ASP A 365 11.78 -5.93 20.16
N GLU A 366 11.59 -6.89 19.25
CA GLU A 366 12.68 -7.68 18.66
C GLU A 366 13.76 -6.77 18.07
N ARG A 367 13.40 -5.93 17.08
CA ARG A 367 14.36 -5.02 16.43
C ARG A 367 15.08 -4.11 17.44
N SER A 368 14.35 -3.60 18.42
CA SER A 368 14.92 -2.75 19.47
C SER A 368 15.96 -3.50 20.31
N ALA A 369 15.71 -4.77 20.62
CA ALA A 369 16.66 -5.63 21.33
C ALA A 369 17.93 -5.89 20.48
N TYR A 370 17.78 -6.23 19.19
CA TYR A 370 18.91 -6.38 18.27
C TYR A 370 19.77 -5.11 18.19
N ARG A 371 19.13 -3.93 18.02
CA ARG A 371 19.81 -2.64 17.96
C ARG A 371 20.55 -2.31 19.26
N SER A 372 19.94 -2.58 20.41
CA SER A 372 20.57 -2.33 21.73
C SER A 372 21.85 -3.16 21.92
N ILE A 373 21.84 -4.44 21.51
CA ILE A 373 23.02 -5.31 21.57
C ILE A 373 24.11 -4.84 20.61
N LYS A 374 23.72 -4.43 19.39
CA LYS A 374 24.65 -3.89 18.40
C LYS A 374 25.33 -2.62 18.90
N ASP A 375 24.56 -1.65 19.39
CA ASP A 375 25.07 -0.38 19.90
C ASP A 375 26.05 -0.58 21.06
N TYR A 376 25.76 -1.51 21.97
CA TYR A 376 26.71 -1.87 23.04
C TYR A 376 28.01 -2.43 22.48
N ARG A 377 27.96 -3.39 21.54
CA ARG A 377 29.17 -3.99 20.95
C ARG A 377 30.02 -2.97 20.18
N GLU A 378 29.38 -2.10 19.42
CA GLU A 378 30.06 -0.99 18.73
C GLU A 378 30.69 -0.03 19.73
N SER A 379 30.00 0.28 20.82
CA SER A 379 30.52 1.14 21.90
C SER A 379 31.69 0.49 22.64
N VAL A 380 31.67 -0.83 22.88
CA VAL A 380 32.81 -1.56 23.45
C VAL A 380 33.99 -1.55 22.49
N LYS A 381 33.77 -1.70 21.18
CA LYS A 381 34.85 -1.59 20.18
C LYS A 381 35.46 -0.19 20.18
N ALA A 382 34.63 0.86 20.16
CA ALA A 382 35.08 2.24 20.23
C ALA A 382 35.87 2.52 21.52
N TYR A 383 35.39 2.02 22.66
CA TYR A 383 36.08 2.13 23.94
C TYR A 383 37.44 1.42 23.94
N LYS A 384 37.52 0.18 23.41
CA LYS A 384 38.78 -0.57 23.31
C LYS A 384 39.80 0.12 22.41
N GLU A 385 39.36 0.72 21.31
CA GLU A 385 40.25 1.53 20.46
C GLU A 385 40.70 2.81 21.18
N LYS A 386 39.78 3.53 21.84
CA LYS A 386 40.11 4.72 22.64
C LYS A 386 41.09 4.39 23.78
N ALA A 387 40.94 3.24 24.41
CA ALA A 387 41.85 2.76 25.45
C ALA A 387 43.26 2.46 24.95
N LYS A 388 43.43 2.14 23.65
CA LYS A 388 44.74 2.00 23.01
C LYS A 388 45.32 3.34 22.57
N THR A 389 44.51 4.22 21.98
CA THR A 389 44.95 5.51 21.43
C THR A 389 45.11 6.60 22.50
N GLY A 390 44.49 6.42 23.65
CA GLY A 390 44.55 7.32 24.79
C GLY A 390 43.27 8.14 25.01
N PHE A 391 42.95 8.37 26.28
CA PHE A 391 41.87 9.27 26.71
C PHE A 391 42.36 10.72 26.81
N SER A 392 41.47 11.69 26.64
CA SER A 392 41.82 13.11 26.81
C SER A 392 42.03 13.49 28.27
N GLY A 393 41.42 12.79 29.21
CA GLY A 393 41.62 13.00 30.64
C GLY A 393 40.81 12.02 31.46
N GLY A 394 40.79 12.22 32.78
CA GLY A 394 40.04 11.35 33.71
C GLY A 394 38.53 11.45 33.49
N VAL A 395 38.04 12.65 33.20
CA VAL A 395 36.62 12.93 33.01
C VAL A 395 36.09 12.27 31.74
N ASP A 396 36.82 12.40 30.62
CA ASP A 396 36.49 11.73 29.35
C ASP A 396 36.39 10.21 29.52
N ARG A 397 37.33 9.63 30.27
CA ARG A 397 37.34 8.21 30.58
C ARG A 397 36.13 7.79 31.42
N GLU A 398 35.82 8.52 32.50
CA GLU A 398 34.68 8.23 33.38
C GLU A 398 33.34 8.38 32.66
N LEU A 399 33.17 9.43 31.85
CA LEU A 399 31.96 9.63 31.04
C LEU A 399 31.75 8.48 30.06
N MET A 400 32.81 8.05 29.35
CA MET A 400 32.74 6.91 28.44
C MET A 400 32.43 5.60 29.17
N GLN A 401 32.99 5.37 30.37
CA GLN A 401 32.69 4.19 31.17
C GLN A 401 31.23 4.17 31.65
N SER A 402 30.72 5.29 32.15
CA SER A 402 29.34 5.43 32.61
C SER A 402 28.34 5.20 31.46
N ALA A 403 28.57 5.82 30.30
CA ALA A 403 27.76 5.61 29.11
C ALA A 403 27.80 4.15 28.62
N LEU A 404 28.96 3.50 28.72
CA LEU A 404 29.13 2.10 28.32
C LEU A 404 28.39 1.14 29.26
N GLU A 405 28.38 1.42 30.57
CA GLU A 405 27.64 0.64 31.56
C GLU A 405 26.11 0.78 31.38
N GLU A 406 25.61 1.97 31.05
CA GLU A 406 24.20 2.16 30.72
C GLU A 406 23.80 1.32 29.48
N LYS A 407 24.64 1.35 28.43
CA LYS A 407 24.44 0.53 27.23
C LYS A 407 24.54 -0.97 27.51
N ARG A 408 25.43 -1.38 28.43
CA ARG A 408 25.55 -2.78 28.88
C ARG A 408 24.24 -3.26 29.50
N GLN A 409 23.69 -2.51 30.46
CA GLN A 409 22.44 -2.87 31.12
C GLN A 409 21.28 -2.98 30.12
N LYS A 410 21.21 -2.08 29.13
CA LYS A 410 20.24 -2.16 28.01
C LYS A 410 20.46 -3.42 27.17
N ALA A 411 21.70 -3.75 26.82
CA ALA A 411 22.03 -4.95 26.04
C ALA A 411 21.75 -6.26 26.81
N GLU A 412 21.99 -6.31 28.11
CA GLU A 412 21.66 -7.47 28.96
C GLU A 412 20.14 -7.69 29.04
N ARG A 413 19.36 -6.62 29.20
CA ARG A 413 17.89 -6.69 29.13
C ARG A 413 17.43 -7.18 27.75
N ALA A 414 18.02 -6.63 26.69
CA ALA A 414 17.73 -7.03 25.32
C ALA A 414 18.05 -8.52 25.05
N GLN A 415 19.16 -9.06 25.54
CA GLN A 415 19.46 -10.49 25.44
C GLN A 415 18.41 -11.35 26.13
N ARG A 416 17.96 -10.96 27.33
CA ARG A 416 16.88 -11.66 28.03
C ARG A 416 15.57 -11.61 27.26
N THR A 417 15.24 -10.48 26.64
CA THR A 417 14.06 -10.35 25.77
C THR A 417 14.12 -11.32 24.60
N LEU A 418 15.26 -11.37 23.88
CA LEU A 418 15.44 -12.28 22.75
C LEU A 418 15.42 -13.76 23.19
N GLN A 419 16.02 -14.10 24.33
CA GLN A 419 15.97 -15.45 24.88
C GLN A 419 14.54 -15.89 25.20
N LYS A 420 13.76 -15.05 25.88
CA LYS A 420 12.34 -15.31 26.15
C LYS A 420 11.53 -15.42 24.85
N SER A 421 11.90 -14.65 23.84
CA SER A 421 11.22 -14.68 22.55
C SER A 421 11.43 -15.99 21.78
N MET A 422 12.51 -16.72 22.07
CA MET A 422 12.77 -18.06 21.55
C MET A 422 12.00 -19.16 22.28
N GLU A 423 11.28 -18.84 23.37
CA GLU A 423 10.41 -19.82 24.03
C GLU A 423 9.31 -20.28 23.07
N PRO A 424 8.91 -21.56 23.11
CA PRO A 424 7.87 -22.09 22.22
C PRO A 424 6.58 -21.30 22.36
N THR A 425 5.95 -20.98 21.24
CA THR A 425 4.61 -20.39 21.17
C THR A 425 3.83 -21.09 20.07
N ASP A 426 2.53 -21.31 20.31
CA ASP A 426 1.64 -21.93 19.33
C ASP A 426 1.24 -20.97 18.19
N ASP A 427 1.61 -19.69 18.31
CA ASP A 427 1.35 -18.69 17.28
C ASP A 427 2.43 -18.72 16.18
N GLU A 428 2.15 -19.51 15.14
CA GLU A 428 3.03 -19.69 13.99
C GLU A 428 3.36 -18.39 13.25
N ILE A 429 2.41 -17.45 13.16
CA ILE A 429 2.60 -16.16 12.48
C ILE A 429 3.58 -15.31 13.29
N THR A 430 3.43 -15.27 14.62
CA THR A 430 4.39 -14.60 15.51
C THR A 430 5.79 -15.21 15.37
N VAL A 431 5.92 -16.54 15.33
CA VAL A 431 7.20 -17.22 15.11
C VAL A 431 7.83 -16.79 13.77
N ARG A 432 7.03 -16.74 12.70
CA ARG A 432 7.50 -16.35 11.37
C ARG A 432 7.93 -14.88 11.32
N VAL A 433 7.19 -13.97 11.95
CA VAL A 433 7.57 -12.56 12.09
C VAL A 433 8.91 -12.41 12.83
N LYS A 434 9.10 -13.12 13.96
CA LYS A 434 10.36 -13.11 14.71
C LYS A 434 11.53 -13.61 13.84
N SER A 435 11.33 -14.71 13.11
CA SER A 435 12.34 -15.26 12.18
C SER A 435 12.72 -14.29 11.06
N ILE A 436 11.73 -13.59 10.49
CA ILE A 436 11.96 -12.54 9.49
C ILE A 436 12.79 -11.39 10.09
N VAL A 437 12.40 -10.89 11.28
CA VAL A 437 13.14 -9.83 11.96
C VAL A 437 14.58 -10.25 12.26
N GLN A 438 14.77 -11.47 12.79
CA GLN A 438 16.09 -12.03 13.04
C GLN A 438 16.94 -12.07 11.78
N THR A 439 16.38 -12.52 10.65
CA THR A 439 17.10 -12.59 9.36
C THR A 439 17.54 -11.20 8.90
N VAL A 440 16.66 -10.21 8.99
CA VAL A 440 16.94 -8.83 8.58
C VAL A 440 17.97 -8.16 9.49
N GLU A 441 17.86 -8.33 10.81
CA GLU A 441 18.78 -7.68 11.75
C GLU A 441 20.13 -8.41 11.84
N SER A 442 20.19 -9.74 11.65
CA SER A 442 21.45 -10.50 11.67
C SER A 442 22.34 -10.20 10.46
N THR A 443 21.78 -9.85 9.31
CA THR A 443 22.60 -9.31 8.19
C THR A 443 23.19 -7.94 8.50
N ARG A 444 22.62 -7.21 9.46
CA ARG A 444 23.01 -5.85 9.86
C ARG A 444 23.82 -5.80 11.17
N ALA A 445 23.91 -6.89 11.92
CA ALA A 445 24.46 -6.94 13.28
C ALA A 445 25.16 -8.28 13.58
N PRO A 446 26.21 -8.30 14.43
CA PRO A 446 26.81 -9.55 14.90
C PRO A 446 25.83 -10.33 15.79
N GLU A 447 25.83 -11.68 15.70
CA GLU A 447 24.88 -12.59 16.39
C GLU A 447 24.52 -12.16 17.83
N PRO A 448 23.25 -11.80 18.12
CA PRO A 448 22.86 -11.23 19.41
C PRO A 448 23.02 -12.21 20.59
N LEU A 449 22.98 -13.51 20.29
CA LEU A 449 23.08 -14.60 21.26
C LEU A 449 24.52 -14.89 21.71
N LYS A 450 25.54 -14.34 21.03
CA LYS A 450 26.92 -14.45 21.53
C LYS A 450 27.05 -13.69 22.86
N PRO A 451 27.87 -14.18 23.80
CA PRO A 451 28.18 -13.48 25.05
C PRO A 451 28.53 -12.00 24.79
N LEU A 452 27.99 -11.11 25.62
CA LEU A 452 28.31 -9.69 25.51
C LEU A 452 29.80 -9.50 25.79
N PRO A 453 30.50 -8.65 25.02
CA PRO A 453 31.92 -8.46 25.22
C PRO A 453 32.17 -7.78 26.57
N GLU A 454 33.05 -8.38 27.38
CA GLU A 454 33.43 -7.78 28.65
C GLU A 454 34.32 -6.55 28.42
N ILE A 455 34.10 -5.55 29.28
CA ILE A 455 34.94 -4.35 29.40
C ILE A 455 36.12 -4.77 30.29
N PRO A 456 37.38 -4.46 29.91
CA PRO A 456 38.52 -4.73 30.78
C PRO A 456 38.29 -4.07 32.14
N SER A 457 38.07 -4.86 33.19
CA SER A 457 37.95 -4.33 34.54
C SER A 457 39.35 -4.04 35.08
N GLU A 458 39.55 -2.90 35.76
CA GLU A 458 40.82 -2.62 36.46
C GLU A 458 41.12 -3.61 37.60
N SER A 459 40.16 -4.48 37.90
CA SER A 459 40.19 -5.51 38.94
C SER A 459 40.64 -6.89 38.47
N GLU A 460 40.76 -7.15 37.16
CA GLU A 460 41.40 -8.37 36.69
C GLU A 460 42.90 -8.27 36.92
N LYS A 461 43.40 -9.02 37.91
CA LYS A 461 44.83 -9.26 38.05
C LYS A 461 45.28 -10.07 36.83
N PRO A 462 46.13 -9.54 35.95
CA PRO A 462 46.79 -10.40 34.97
C PRO A 462 47.70 -11.35 35.73
N GLU A 463 47.83 -12.60 35.26
CA GLU A 463 48.77 -13.61 35.78
C GLU A 463 50.23 -13.10 35.84
N ASN A 464 50.53 -11.95 35.22
CA ASN A 464 51.78 -11.21 35.33
C ASN A 464 51.58 -9.76 35.81
N GLY A 465 51.33 -9.57 37.11
CA GLY A 465 51.96 -8.56 37.99
C GLY A 465 52.03 -7.05 37.66
N LYS A 466 51.61 -6.55 36.49
CA LYS A 466 51.61 -5.11 36.19
C LYS A 466 50.21 -4.65 35.76
N LYS A 467 49.62 -3.76 36.56
CA LYS A 467 48.41 -3.00 36.19
C LYS A 467 48.68 -2.27 34.88
N THR A 468 47.90 -2.56 33.83
CA THR A 468 47.85 -1.76 32.61
C THR A 468 47.35 -0.37 32.99
N LYS A 469 48.26 0.60 33.09
CA LYS A 469 47.87 1.99 33.37
C LYS A 469 47.05 2.52 32.17
N PRO A 470 45.99 3.29 32.42
CA PRO A 470 45.25 3.94 31.34
C PRO A 470 46.21 4.80 30.51
N VAL A 471 46.14 4.64 29.19
CA VAL A 471 46.86 5.48 28.23
C VAL A 471 46.09 6.80 28.12
N TYR A 472 46.80 7.92 28.22
CA TYR A 472 46.23 9.24 27.95
C TYR A 472 46.90 9.84 26.73
N ILE A 473 46.19 10.67 25.96
CA ILE A 473 46.80 11.36 24.81
C ILE A 473 47.98 12.24 25.24
N THR A 474 47.95 12.76 26.49
CA THR A 474 49.07 13.50 27.08
C THR A 474 50.34 12.66 27.24
N ASP A 475 50.27 11.33 27.17
CA ASP A 475 51.45 10.46 27.15
C ASP A 475 52.29 10.64 25.87
N GLU A 476 51.67 11.05 24.76
CA GLU A 476 52.36 11.39 23.50
C GLU A 476 53.17 12.70 23.60
N LEU A 477 52.88 13.54 24.60
CA LEU A 477 53.56 14.80 24.86
C LEU A 477 54.84 14.60 25.70
N SER A 478 55.60 13.55 25.39
CA SER A 478 56.77 13.14 26.18
C SER A 478 57.89 14.18 26.22
N GLN A 479 57.86 15.16 25.31
CA GLN A 479 58.77 16.31 25.33
C GLN A 479 58.55 17.25 26.53
N TYR A 480 57.39 17.17 27.21
CA TYR A 480 57.08 17.99 28.37
C TYR A 480 57.24 17.24 29.71
N PRO A 481 57.65 17.94 30.79
CA PRO A 481 57.71 17.37 32.14
C PRO A 481 56.38 16.79 32.60
N LYS A 482 56.46 15.88 33.57
CA LYS A 482 55.28 15.17 34.10
C LYS A 482 54.28 16.12 34.75
N GLU A 483 54.72 17.18 35.42
CA GLU A 483 53.78 18.18 35.96
C GLU A 483 53.03 18.90 34.84
N THR A 484 53.72 19.29 33.76
CA THR A 484 53.11 19.97 32.61
C THR A 484 52.06 19.09 31.93
N ARG A 485 52.37 17.80 31.69
CA ARG A 485 51.40 16.84 31.14
C ARG A 485 50.17 16.66 32.03
N ARG A 486 50.33 16.72 33.35
CA ARG A 486 49.19 16.69 34.30
C ARG A 486 48.34 17.96 34.22
N VAL A 487 48.95 19.14 34.08
CA VAL A 487 48.22 20.41 33.90
C VAL A 487 47.45 20.38 32.59
N VAL A 488 48.07 19.93 31.50
CA VAL A 488 47.40 19.78 30.20
C VAL A 488 46.23 18.79 30.29
N GLY A 489 46.39 17.65 30.98
CA GLY A 489 45.28 16.73 31.24
C GLY A 489 44.13 17.38 32.02
N ARG A 490 44.42 18.20 33.04
CA ARG A 490 43.39 18.96 33.77
C ARG A 490 42.69 20.00 32.87
N ILE A 491 43.42 20.64 31.95
CA ILE A 491 42.84 21.56 30.97
C ILE A 491 41.88 20.81 30.05
N TYR A 492 42.26 19.63 29.56
CA TYR A 492 41.38 18.78 28.77
C TYR A 492 40.13 18.37 29.55
N ASP A 493 40.28 17.98 30.82
CA ASP A 493 39.14 17.66 31.70
C ASP A 493 38.21 18.87 31.89
N LEU A 494 38.75 20.07 32.13
CA LEU A 494 37.95 21.30 32.27
C LEU A 494 37.21 21.66 30.98
N ILE A 495 37.82 21.45 29.82
CA ILE A 495 37.18 21.65 28.52
C ILE A 495 36.02 20.67 28.34
N ASN A 496 36.24 19.38 28.64
CA ASN A 496 35.18 18.36 28.57
C ASN A 496 34.00 18.67 29.50
N GLN A 497 34.25 19.28 30.68
CA GLN A 497 33.19 19.64 31.64
C GLN A 497 32.40 20.89 31.24
N ASN A 498 33.07 21.92 30.72
CA ASN A 498 32.48 23.25 30.56
C ASN A 498 32.09 23.58 29.11
N ALA A 499 32.62 22.86 28.12
CA ALA A 499 32.35 23.09 26.71
C ALA A 499 32.22 21.77 25.90
N PRO A 500 31.34 20.84 26.30
CA PRO A 500 31.26 19.50 25.73
C PRO A 500 31.01 19.49 24.21
N ASP A 501 30.21 20.43 23.69
CA ASP A 501 29.82 20.51 22.28
C ASP A 501 31.00 20.76 21.32
N VAL A 502 32.07 21.39 21.81
CA VAL A 502 33.28 21.71 21.03
C VAL A 502 34.53 21.03 21.58
N ALA A 503 34.41 20.27 22.67
CA ALA A 503 35.54 19.73 23.42
C ALA A 503 36.46 18.86 22.57
N GLN A 504 35.89 17.97 21.74
CA GLN A 504 36.68 17.05 20.93
C GLN A 504 37.57 17.79 19.91
N ASP A 505 37.02 18.77 19.18
CA ASP A 505 37.77 19.55 18.18
C ASP A 505 38.78 20.50 18.85
N LEU A 506 38.38 21.14 19.95
CA LEU A 506 39.25 22.05 20.69
C LEU A 506 40.43 21.32 21.32
N ILE A 507 40.20 20.18 21.97
CA ILE A 507 41.26 19.33 22.54
C ILE A 507 42.18 18.82 21.44
N ALA A 508 41.64 18.35 20.30
CA ALA A 508 42.46 17.89 19.18
C ALA A 508 43.38 18.99 18.63
N LYS A 509 42.86 20.21 18.45
CA LYS A 509 43.65 21.38 17.99
C LYS A 509 44.72 21.80 18.99
N ILE A 510 44.37 21.88 20.28
CA ILE A 510 45.33 22.20 21.34
C ILE A 510 46.41 21.12 21.41
N HIS A 511 46.03 19.85 21.34
CA HIS A 511 46.96 18.72 21.39
C HIS A 511 47.92 18.71 20.20
N ALA A 512 47.42 18.93 18.98
CA ALA A 512 48.24 19.04 17.78
C ALA A 512 49.23 20.21 17.88
N GLY A 513 48.78 21.37 18.38
CA GLY A 513 49.64 22.54 18.61
C GLY A 513 50.76 22.27 19.62
N LEU A 514 50.45 21.59 20.73
CA LEU A 514 51.44 21.20 21.74
C LEU A 514 52.42 20.13 21.22
N ARG A 515 51.95 19.23 20.35
CA ARG A 515 52.80 18.20 19.72
C ARG A 515 53.74 18.77 18.65
N ALA A 516 53.31 19.81 17.93
CA ALA A 516 54.08 20.45 16.87
C ALA A 516 55.19 21.39 17.38
N LYS A 517 55.05 21.91 18.61
CA LYS A 517 56.08 22.77 19.22
C LYS A 517 57.29 21.93 19.63
N LYS A 518 58.40 22.05 18.90
CA LYS A 518 59.64 21.29 19.11
C LYS A 518 60.79 22.11 19.69
N ASP A 519 60.50 23.32 20.19
CA ASP A 519 61.48 24.25 20.76
C ASP A 519 61.31 24.42 22.27
#